data_AF-A0A8J3C0G4-F1
#
_entry.id   AF-A0A8J3C0G4-F1
#
_cell.length_a   1.000
_cell.length_b   1.000
_cell.length_c   1.000
_cell.angle_alpha   90.00
_cell.angle_beta   90.00
_cell.angle_gamma   90.00
#
_symmetry.space_group_name_H-M   'P 1'
#
loop_
_entity.id
_entity.type
_entity.pdbx_description
1 polymer ?
#
loop_
_entity_poly.entity_id
_entity_poly.type
_entity_poly.pdbx_seq_one_letter_code
_entity_poly.pdbx_strand_id
1 'polypeptide(L)'
;MRTATRRLALWAADLDGGVCAVPEESVDSLRGRDRVTVVLEHRDRGLAATRNVFETTLRQDVEWQLAGIVWPCDVPPGVLVTVSWQAARDEIVVRTAALDEPVRVDGVSYFHAYDPKVVTRDCPAPTSNRGRVLHAVRRRGRVFDDGSAALAEADLAAHGGLGRGARGTFLLRNAVDQLIREGYLTRVSGSVEASGYPAYPAVTGQKAAELLFYAPLVEPAPDPGDADLDPDAAASDRGEHWVNGFVRKLPPGAHPSEKQLHLHERAVESEQIGTGPLEPGYTFVKRHHRNG
;
A
#
# COMPACT_ATOMS: atom_id res chain seq x y z
N MET A 1 -15.57 -4.61 34.21
CA MET A 1 -15.11 -5.60 33.22
C MET A 1 -13.96 -4.98 32.44
N ARG A 2 -12.78 -5.60 32.43
CA ARG A 2 -11.61 -5.08 31.68
C ARG A 2 -11.68 -5.63 30.25
N THR A 3 -11.81 -4.73 29.29
CA THR A 3 -11.74 -5.01 27.86
C THR A 3 -10.55 -4.25 27.32
N ALA A 4 -9.72 -4.92 26.54
CA ALA A 4 -8.57 -4.31 25.87
C ALA A 4 -8.72 -4.52 24.36
N THR A 5 -8.38 -3.48 23.60
CA THR A 5 -8.48 -3.50 22.14
C THR A 5 -7.24 -2.86 21.55
N ARG A 6 -6.69 -3.49 20.52
CA ARG A 6 -5.56 -2.99 19.74
C ARG A 6 -5.90 -3.08 18.26
N ARG A 7 -5.68 -1.99 17.52
CA ARG A 7 -5.77 -1.97 16.06
C ARG A 7 -4.37 -1.92 15.49
N LEU A 8 -4.07 -2.79 14.52
CA LEU A 8 -2.78 -2.82 13.84
C LEU A 8 -2.94 -3.20 12.37
N ALA A 9 -1.98 -2.80 11.55
CA ALA A 9 -1.85 -3.24 10.16
C ALA A 9 -0.95 -4.48 10.11
N LEU A 10 -1.37 -5.48 9.34
CA LEU A 10 -0.58 -6.69 9.12
C LEU A 10 0.53 -6.43 8.11
N TRP A 11 1.75 -6.81 8.44
CA TRP A 11 2.88 -6.83 7.52
C TRP A 11 2.98 -8.20 6.84
N ALA A 12 3.68 -8.29 5.72
CA ALA A 12 3.98 -9.54 5.04
C ALA A 12 4.60 -10.57 5.99
N ALA A 13 5.48 -10.13 6.90
CA ALA A 13 6.05 -11.00 7.93
C ALA A 13 5.01 -11.56 8.91
N ASP A 14 3.94 -10.81 9.21
CA ASP A 14 2.85 -11.27 10.06
C ASP A 14 1.99 -12.31 9.36
N LEU A 15 1.76 -12.10 8.06
CA LEU A 15 1.01 -13.00 7.20
C LEU A 15 1.77 -14.32 6.99
N ASP A 16 3.03 -14.23 6.57
CA ASP A 16 3.92 -15.38 6.32
C ASP A 16 4.20 -16.15 7.62
N GLY A 17 4.38 -15.43 8.73
CA GLY A 17 4.64 -16.00 10.05
C GLY A 17 3.40 -16.53 10.76
N GLY A 18 2.19 -16.25 10.24
CA GLY A 18 0.93 -16.59 10.88
C GLY A 18 0.81 -16.00 12.29
N VAL A 19 1.19 -14.73 12.46
CA VAL A 19 1.26 -14.08 13.78
C VAL A 19 0.41 -12.83 13.88
N CYS A 20 0.04 -12.49 15.12
CA CYS A 20 -0.73 -11.28 15.41
C CYS A 20 -0.38 -10.74 16.79
N ALA A 21 0.00 -9.46 16.87
CA ALA A 21 0.31 -8.80 18.12
C ALA A 21 -0.95 -8.65 19.00
N VAL A 22 -0.79 -8.80 20.32
CA VAL A 22 -1.89 -8.68 21.29
C VAL A 22 -1.92 -7.31 21.97
N PRO A 23 -3.07 -6.91 22.56
CA PRO A 23 -3.12 -5.78 23.49
C PRO A 23 -2.22 -6.05 24.71
N GLU A 24 -1.39 -5.09 25.12
CA GLU A 24 -0.45 -5.28 26.24
C GLU A 24 -1.17 -5.67 27.54
N GLU A 25 -2.39 -5.17 27.73
CA GLU A 25 -3.20 -5.42 28.92
C GLU A 25 -3.68 -6.86 29.06
N SER A 26 -3.68 -7.64 27.97
CA SER A 26 -4.04 -9.05 28.00
C SER A 26 -2.87 -9.94 28.40
N VAL A 27 -1.63 -9.47 28.24
CA VAL A 27 -0.42 -10.27 28.38
C VAL A 27 -0.33 -10.92 29.75
N ASP A 28 -0.49 -10.17 30.84
CA ASP A 28 -0.35 -10.73 32.19
C ASP A 28 -1.40 -11.80 32.50
N SER A 29 -2.58 -11.75 31.85
CA SER A 29 -3.65 -12.74 32.03
C SER A 29 -3.48 -13.98 31.17
N LEU A 30 -2.72 -13.86 30.08
CA LEU A 30 -2.48 -14.92 29.11
C LEU A 30 -1.11 -15.59 29.31
N ARG A 31 -0.16 -14.86 29.90
CA ARG A 31 1.18 -15.33 30.23
C ARG A 31 1.07 -16.44 31.27
N GLY A 32 1.47 -17.65 30.89
CA GLY A 32 1.35 -18.85 31.73
C GLY A 32 0.19 -19.78 31.33
N ARG A 33 -0.63 -19.41 30.35
CA ARG A 33 -1.55 -20.35 29.70
C ARG A 33 -0.81 -21.16 28.65
N ASP A 34 -0.99 -22.48 28.68
CA ASP A 34 -0.42 -23.38 27.66
C ASP A 34 -1.07 -23.17 26.29
N ARG A 35 -2.35 -22.76 26.28
CA ARG A 35 -3.12 -22.46 25.07
C ARG A 35 -4.02 -21.25 25.27
N VAL A 36 -4.18 -20.49 24.20
CA VAL A 36 -5.08 -19.35 24.09
C VAL A 36 -5.96 -19.60 22.86
N THR A 37 -7.27 -19.50 23.02
CA THR A 37 -8.18 -19.60 21.88
C THR A 37 -8.23 -18.26 21.15
N VAL A 38 -8.00 -18.28 19.84
CA VAL A 38 -8.16 -17.12 18.96
C VAL A 38 -9.32 -17.36 18.03
N VAL A 39 -10.22 -16.38 17.96
CA VAL A 39 -11.33 -16.35 17.02
C VAL A 39 -11.03 -15.27 15.99
N LEU A 40 -10.83 -15.68 14.74
CA LEU A 40 -10.72 -14.78 13.60
C LEU A 40 -12.11 -14.60 12.98
N GLU A 41 -12.63 -13.40 13.07
CA GLU A 41 -13.84 -12.96 12.39
C GLU A 41 -13.47 -12.17 11.14
N HIS A 42 -13.90 -12.66 9.99
CA HIS A 42 -13.51 -12.14 8.69
C HIS A 42 -14.70 -12.16 7.73
N ARG A 43 -14.64 -11.41 6.62
CA ARG A 43 -15.60 -11.54 5.52
C ARG A 43 -14.84 -11.88 4.25
N ASP A 44 -15.02 -13.08 3.72
CA ASP A 44 -14.33 -13.51 2.50
C ASP A 44 -14.66 -12.55 1.35
N ARG A 45 -13.62 -11.89 0.83
CA ARG A 45 -13.69 -10.81 -0.16
C ARG A 45 -14.66 -9.68 0.21
N GLY A 46 -14.83 -9.44 1.52
CA GLY A 46 -15.75 -8.43 2.06
C GLY A 46 -17.22 -8.86 2.11
N LEU A 47 -17.58 -10.05 1.61
CA LEU A 47 -18.96 -10.50 1.44
C LEU A 47 -19.39 -11.49 2.53
N ALA A 48 -18.83 -12.70 2.51
CA ALA A 48 -19.33 -13.82 3.30
C ALA A 48 -18.64 -13.88 4.66
N ALA A 49 -19.40 -13.66 5.75
CA ALA A 49 -18.85 -13.75 7.09
C ALA A 49 -18.32 -15.16 7.40
N THR A 50 -17.05 -15.24 7.78
CA THR A 50 -16.38 -16.45 8.21
C THR A 50 -15.88 -16.29 9.65
N ARG A 51 -15.84 -17.42 10.37
CA ARG A 51 -15.34 -17.49 11.73
C ARG A 51 -14.41 -18.68 11.85
N ASN A 52 -13.12 -18.41 11.99
CA ASN A 52 -12.10 -19.44 12.19
C ASN A 52 -11.65 -19.42 13.64
N VAL A 53 -11.45 -20.60 14.23
CA VAL A 53 -11.01 -20.75 15.61
C VAL A 53 -9.68 -21.48 15.63
N PHE A 54 -8.71 -20.91 16.33
CA PHE A 54 -7.35 -21.43 16.44
C PHE A 54 -7.01 -21.63 17.91
N GLU A 55 -6.37 -22.75 18.22
CA GLU A 55 -5.66 -22.93 19.48
C GLU A 55 -4.22 -22.48 19.26
N THR A 56 -3.81 -21.41 19.94
CA THR A 56 -2.49 -20.79 19.77
C THR A 56 -1.75 -20.69 21.10
N THR A 57 -0.48 -20.32 21.02
CA THR A 57 0.37 -20.02 22.15
C THR A 57 0.77 -18.55 22.11
N LEU A 58 0.77 -17.91 23.27
CA LEU A 58 1.34 -16.58 23.40
C LEU A 58 2.88 -16.69 23.40
N ARG A 59 3.55 -15.94 22.52
CA ARG A 59 5.02 -15.88 22.45
C ARG A 59 5.50 -14.43 22.52
N GLN A 60 6.71 -14.24 23.04
CA GLN A 60 7.39 -12.96 23.03
C GLN A 60 8.48 -12.99 21.97
N ASP A 61 8.45 -12.02 21.06
CA ASP A 61 9.53 -11.72 20.13
C ASP A 61 9.98 -10.26 20.37
N VAL A 62 9.85 -9.36 19.38
CA VAL A 62 9.94 -7.90 19.61
C VAL A 62 8.79 -7.42 20.50
N GLU A 63 7.60 -7.97 20.28
CA GLU A 63 6.42 -7.75 21.10
C GLU A 63 5.69 -9.08 21.41
N TRP A 64 4.69 -9.01 22.29
CA TRP A 64 3.84 -10.15 22.60
C TRP A 64 2.87 -10.42 21.45
N GLN A 65 2.89 -11.64 20.95
CA GLN A 65 2.13 -12.05 19.77
C GLN A 65 1.59 -13.47 19.89
N LEU A 66 0.49 -13.71 19.20
CA LEU A 66 -0.09 -15.04 18.94
C LEU A 66 0.59 -15.62 17.69
N ALA A 67 0.64 -16.95 17.59
CA ALA A 67 1.27 -17.63 16.46
C ALA A 67 0.42 -18.79 15.90
N GLY A 68 0.69 -19.21 14.67
CA GLY A 68 -0.07 -20.30 14.04
C GLY A 68 -1.48 -19.88 13.61
N ILE A 69 -1.70 -18.58 13.40
CA ILE A 69 -2.91 -18.05 12.78
C ILE A 69 -2.81 -18.33 11.27
N VAL A 70 -3.84 -18.95 10.70
CA VAL A 70 -3.96 -19.11 9.25
C VAL A 70 -4.76 -17.92 8.72
N TRP A 71 -4.08 -17.01 8.04
CA TRP A 71 -4.70 -15.84 7.45
C TRP A 71 -5.48 -16.21 6.17
N PRO A 72 -6.67 -15.61 5.94
CA PRO A 72 -7.40 -15.75 4.68
C PRO A 72 -6.56 -15.27 3.50
N CYS A 73 -6.72 -15.90 2.33
CA CYS A 73 -5.89 -15.62 1.15
C CYS A 73 -6.14 -14.25 0.51
N ASP A 74 -7.27 -13.62 0.82
CA ASP A 74 -7.67 -12.28 0.38
C ASP A 74 -7.21 -11.17 1.36
N VAL A 75 -6.33 -11.49 2.31
CA VAL A 75 -5.72 -10.55 3.26
C VAL A 75 -4.28 -10.23 2.82
N PRO A 76 -4.07 -9.21 1.97
CA PRO A 76 -2.73 -8.74 1.62
C PRO A 76 -2.07 -7.93 2.76
N PRO A 77 -0.76 -7.67 2.67
CA PRO A 77 -0.07 -6.74 3.58
C PRO A 77 -0.75 -5.36 3.61
N GLY A 78 -0.83 -4.77 4.79
CA GLY A 78 -1.47 -3.49 5.07
C GLY A 78 -2.90 -3.60 5.57
N VAL A 79 -3.57 -4.76 5.48
CA VAL A 79 -4.92 -4.94 6.06
C VAL A 79 -4.90 -4.67 7.56
N LEU A 80 -5.88 -3.89 8.01
CA LEU A 80 -6.08 -3.54 9.41
C LEU A 80 -6.91 -4.60 10.11
N VAL A 81 -6.38 -5.10 11.22
CA VAL A 81 -7.11 -5.98 12.15
C VAL A 81 -7.34 -5.29 13.48
N THR A 82 -8.48 -5.62 14.10
CA THR A 82 -8.79 -5.24 15.47
C THR A 82 -8.70 -6.46 16.35
N VAL A 83 -7.74 -6.47 17.26
CA VAL A 83 -7.55 -7.53 18.26
C VAL A 83 -8.19 -7.09 19.55
N SER A 84 -9.13 -7.87 20.06
CA SER A 84 -9.88 -7.57 21.27
C SER A 84 -9.81 -8.72 22.26
N TRP A 85 -9.65 -8.37 23.52
CA TRP A 85 -9.59 -9.30 24.63
C TRP A 85 -10.51 -8.83 25.76
N GLN A 86 -11.21 -9.77 26.39
CA GLN A 86 -12.05 -9.51 27.53
C GLN A 86 -11.66 -10.46 28.65
N ALA A 87 -11.38 -9.95 29.85
CA ALA A 87 -10.90 -10.78 30.96
C ALA A 87 -11.89 -11.89 31.40
N ALA A 88 -13.18 -11.70 31.12
CA ALA A 88 -14.22 -12.69 31.43
C ALA A 88 -14.39 -13.77 30.34
N ARG A 89 -13.69 -13.64 29.21
CA ARG A 89 -13.71 -14.61 28.12
C ARG A 89 -12.33 -15.23 27.99
N ASP A 90 -12.30 -16.52 27.71
CA ASP A 90 -11.05 -17.26 27.48
C ASP A 90 -10.56 -17.20 26.02
N GLU A 91 -11.12 -16.27 25.22
CA GLU A 91 -10.78 -16.10 23.80
C GLU A 91 -10.25 -14.69 23.51
N ILE A 92 -9.34 -14.59 22.55
CA ILE A 92 -9.00 -13.36 21.83
C ILE A 92 -9.79 -13.33 20.53
N VAL A 93 -10.43 -12.21 20.23
CA VAL A 93 -11.13 -12.01 18.94
C VAL A 93 -10.30 -11.08 18.06
N VAL A 94 -9.90 -11.58 16.89
CA VAL A 94 -9.25 -10.81 15.81
C VAL A 94 -10.30 -10.56 14.73
N ARG A 95 -10.49 -9.31 14.32
CA ARG A 95 -11.52 -8.94 13.33
C ARG A 95 -10.95 -8.11 12.19
N THR A 96 -11.27 -8.46 10.95
CA THR A 96 -11.12 -7.57 9.79
C THR A 96 -12.36 -6.72 9.59
N ALA A 97 -12.21 -5.51 9.05
CA ALA A 97 -13.34 -4.64 8.70
C ALA A 97 -13.45 -4.58 7.18
N ALA A 98 -14.55 -5.05 6.60
CA ALA A 98 -14.79 -4.95 5.16
C ALA A 98 -14.93 -3.48 4.74
N LEU A 99 -14.49 -3.16 3.53
CA LEU A 99 -14.78 -1.88 2.88
C LEU A 99 -16.16 -1.93 2.25
N ASP A 100 -16.86 -0.79 2.26
CA ASP A 100 -18.12 -0.64 1.52
C ASP A 100 -17.86 -0.67 0.00
N GLU A 101 -16.74 -0.07 -0.42
CA GLU A 101 -16.25 -0.06 -1.80
C GLU A 101 -14.84 -0.66 -1.86
N PRO A 102 -14.70 -1.92 -2.32
CA PRO A 102 -13.39 -2.53 -2.52
C PRO A 102 -12.53 -1.75 -3.51
N VAL A 103 -11.23 -1.65 -3.23
CA VAL A 103 -10.28 -0.89 -4.05
C VAL A 103 -9.09 -1.73 -4.47
N ARG A 104 -8.49 -1.39 -5.60
CA ARG A 104 -7.24 -1.97 -6.09
C ARG A 104 -6.14 -0.91 -6.02
N VAL A 105 -5.09 -1.20 -5.27
CA VAL A 105 -3.93 -0.32 -5.08
C VAL A 105 -2.72 -0.93 -5.78
N ASP A 106 -2.21 -0.27 -6.82
CA ASP A 106 -1.10 -0.75 -7.66
C ASP A 106 -1.28 -2.20 -8.17
N GLY A 107 -2.53 -2.59 -8.45
CA GLY A 107 -2.86 -3.94 -8.93
C GLY A 107 -3.22 -4.95 -7.83
N VAL A 108 -3.08 -4.60 -6.54
CA VAL A 108 -3.46 -5.46 -5.42
C VAL A 108 -4.85 -5.07 -4.91
N SER A 109 -5.79 -6.02 -4.87
CA SER A 109 -7.15 -5.79 -4.38
C SER A 109 -7.21 -5.80 -2.85
N TYR A 110 -7.94 -4.83 -2.29
CA TYR A 110 -8.25 -4.69 -0.87
C TYR A 110 -9.77 -4.67 -0.71
N PHE A 111 -10.29 -5.72 -0.08
CA PHE A 111 -11.70 -5.83 0.30
C PHE A 111 -11.95 -5.37 1.75
N HIS A 112 -10.87 -5.08 2.48
CA HIS A 112 -10.87 -4.75 3.90
C HIS A 112 -10.12 -3.45 4.14
N ALA A 113 -10.48 -2.76 5.22
CA ALA A 113 -9.79 -1.57 5.68
C ALA A 113 -8.29 -1.84 5.80
N TYR A 114 -7.47 -0.92 5.30
CA TYR A 114 -6.02 -1.08 5.21
C TYR A 114 -5.30 0.21 5.61
N ASP A 115 -4.02 0.10 5.92
CA ASP A 115 -3.12 1.23 6.16
C ASP A 115 -2.28 1.51 4.90
N PRO A 116 -2.55 2.64 4.19
CA PRO A 116 -1.81 3.01 2.99
C PRO A 116 -0.29 3.11 3.18
N LYS A 117 0.17 3.42 4.40
CA LYS A 117 1.60 3.51 4.71
C LYS A 117 2.27 2.14 4.68
N VAL A 118 1.62 1.12 5.25
CA VAL A 118 2.13 -0.25 5.24
C VAL A 118 2.08 -0.80 3.83
N VAL A 119 0.97 -0.62 3.10
CA VAL A 119 0.86 -0.99 1.67
C VAL A 119 2.02 -0.41 0.85
N THR A 120 2.41 0.83 1.15
CA THR A 120 3.51 1.49 0.47
C THR A 120 4.86 0.92 0.88
N ARG A 121 5.13 0.81 2.19
CA ARG A 121 6.42 0.38 2.74
C ARG A 121 6.73 -1.09 2.47
N ASP A 122 5.73 -1.95 2.62
CA ASP A 122 5.85 -3.39 2.59
C ASP A 122 5.57 -3.95 1.19
N CYS A 123 6.17 -3.27 0.20
CA CYS A 123 6.13 -3.72 -1.17
C CYS A 123 7.21 -4.79 -1.42
N PRO A 124 6.91 -5.83 -2.22
CA PRO A 124 7.85 -6.89 -2.51
C PRO A 124 9.07 -6.36 -3.27
N ALA A 125 10.24 -6.96 -2.99
CA ALA A 125 11.49 -6.58 -3.63
C ALA A 125 11.47 -6.97 -5.13
N PRO A 126 11.64 -6.00 -6.04
CA PRO A 126 11.52 -6.26 -7.46
C PRO A 126 12.84 -6.68 -8.11
N THR A 127 12.73 -7.40 -9.22
CA THR A 127 13.88 -7.89 -9.99
C THR A 127 14.36 -6.87 -11.04
N SER A 128 13.46 -6.06 -11.59
CA SER A 128 13.77 -5.08 -12.64
C SER A 128 14.39 -3.78 -12.10
N ASN A 129 15.18 -3.08 -12.92
CA ASN A 129 15.79 -1.80 -12.54
C ASN A 129 14.73 -0.76 -12.17
N ARG A 130 13.67 -0.71 -12.98
CA ARG A 130 12.49 0.13 -12.78
C ARG A 130 11.84 -0.14 -11.42
N GLY A 131 11.56 -1.42 -11.14
CA GLY A 131 11.03 -1.82 -9.85
C GLY A 131 11.96 -1.41 -8.71
N ARG A 132 13.28 -1.61 -8.82
CA ARG A 132 14.23 -1.28 -7.74
C ARG A 132 14.21 0.20 -7.38
N VAL A 133 14.08 1.08 -8.38
CA VAL A 133 13.90 2.53 -8.16
C VAL A 133 12.58 2.79 -7.42
N LEU A 134 11.47 2.25 -7.90
CA LEU A 134 10.16 2.46 -7.28
C LEU A 134 10.12 1.93 -5.83
N HIS A 135 10.68 0.74 -5.60
CA HIS A 135 10.83 0.13 -4.29
C HIS A 135 11.74 0.96 -3.37
N ALA A 136 12.82 1.57 -3.89
CA ALA A 136 13.65 2.48 -3.11
C ALA A 136 12.87 3.73 -2.66
N VAL A 137 12.09 4.35 -3.56
CA VAL A 137 11.23 5.51 -3.21
C VAL A 137 10.20 5.12 -2.14
N ARG A 138 9.48 4.02 -2.33
CA ARG A 138 8.45 3.54 -1.40
C ARG A 138 9.01 3.11 -0.04
N ARG A 139 10.12 2.36 -0.03
CA ARG A 139 10.70 1.79 1.21
C ARG A 139 11.59 2.77 1.96
N ARG A 140 12.29 3.71 1.28
CA ARG A 140 13.25 4.62 1.92
C ARG A 140 12.77 6.07 1.98
N GLY A 141 11.85 6.47 1.11
CA GLY A 141 11.26 7.80 1.14
C GLY A 141 10.46 8.07 2.42
N ARG A 142 10.08 9.32 2.61
CA ARG A 142 9.03 9.70 3.56
C ARG A 142 7.69 9.29 2.97
N VAL A 143 6.90 8.52 3.72
CA VAL A 143 5.57 8.08 3.31
C VAL A 143 4.52 8.93 4.03
N PHE A 144 3.56 9.43 3.28
CA PHE A 144 2.47 10.27 3.77
C PHE A 144 1.23 9.42 4.12
N ASP A 145 0.21 10.06 4.71
CA ASP A 145 -0.98 9.37 5.22
C ASP A 145 -1.84 8.72 4.12
N ASP A 146 -1.74 9.22 2.89
CA ASP A 146 -2.42 8.68 1.71
C ASP A 146 -1.63 7.55 1.02
N GLY A 147 -0.49 7.14 1.57
CA GLY A 147 0.40 6.15 0.96
C GLY A 147 1.31 6.73 -0.14
N SER A 148 1.24 8.02 -0.45
CA SER A 148 2.25 8.63 -1.31
C SER A 148 3.62 8.63 -0.63
N ALA A 149 4.70 8.67 -1.41
CA ALA A 149 6.06 8.65 -0.90
C ALA A 149 6.97 9.62 -1.65
N ALA A 150 7.85 10.31 -0.91
CA ALA A 150 8.84 11.20 -1.49
C ALA A 150 10.27 10.80 -1.07
N LEU A 151 11.18 10.78 -2.03
CA LEU A 151 12.62 10.57 -1.80
C LEU A 151 13.40 11.63 -2.57
N ALA A 152 14.45 12.21 -1.99
CA ALA A 152 15.32 13.11 -2.73
C ALA A 152 16.02 12.35 -3.86
N GLU A 153 16.00 12.88 -5.09
CA GLU A 153 16.57 12.18 -6.25
C GLU A 153 18.07 11.92 -6.06
N ALA A 154 18.77 12.81 -5.35
CA ALA A 154 20.18 12.66 -5.00
C ALA A 154 20.48 11.41 -4.15
N ASP A 155 19.53 10.96 -3.33
CA ASP A 155 19.70 9.81 -2.44
C ASP A 155 19.40 8.48 -3.14
N LEU A 156 18.78 8.52 -4.32
CA LEU A 156 18.36 7.32 -5.04
C LEU A 156 19.54 6.38 -5.35
N ALA A 157 20.71 6.93 -5.70
CA ALA A 157 21.88 6.12 -6.01
C ALA A 157 22.36 5.27 -4.81
N ALA A 158 22.18 5.75 -3.58
CA ALA A 158 22.52 5.03 -2.36
C ALA A 158 21.54 3.88 -2.07
N HIS A 159 20.32 3.94 -2.60
CA HIS A 159 19.23 3.04 -2.24
C HIS A 159 18.73 2.14 -3.38
N GLY A 160 19.01 2.48 -4.64
CA GLY A 160 18.47 1.80 -5.82
C GLY A 160 19.13 0.47 -6.16
N GLY A 161 20.26 0.10 -5.54
CA GLY A 161 20.89 -1.20 -5.74
C GLY A 161 21.30 -1.52 -7.19
N LEU A 162 21.55 -0.49 -8.02
CA LEU A 162 21.94 -0.62 -9.44
C LEU A 162 23.46 -0.54 -9.68
N GLY A 163 24.26 -0.61 -8.60
CA GLY A 163 25.71 -0.53 -8.65
C GLY A 163 26.25 0.91 -8.67
N ARG A 164 27.59 1.05 -8.57
CA ARG A 164 28.30 2.35 -8.55
C ARG A 164 28.87 2.70 -9.94
N GLY A 165 29.18 3.97 -10.16
CA GLY A 165 29.84 4.47 -11.37
C GLY A 165 28.90 4.82 -12.52
N ALA A 166 29.48 5.09 -13.69
CA ALA A 166 28.75 5.62 -14.86
C ALA A 166 27.61 4.70 -15.32
N ARG A 167 27.83 3.38 -15.33
CA ARG A 167 26.81 2.39 -15.71
C ARG A 167 25.61 2.40 -14.77
N GLY A 168 25.84 2.38 -13.45
CA GLY A 168 24.77 2.45 -12.46
C GLY A 168 23.97 3.74 -12.56
N THR A 169 24.67 4.86 -12.75
CA THR A 169 24.06 6.18 -12.95
C THR A 169 23.17 6.22 -14.19
N PHE A 170 23.63 5.64 -15.30
CA PHE A 170 22.85 5.54 -16.53
C PHE A 170 21.59 4.69 -16.34
N LEU A 171 21.70 3.52 -15.71
CA LEU A 171 20.55 2.64 -15.46
C LEU A 171 19.53 3.28 -14.53
N LEU A 172 19.98 4.00 -13.48
CA LEU A 172 19.11 4.75 -12.58
C LEU A 172 18.34 5.82 -13.33
N ARG A 173 19.04 6.67 -14.09
CA ARG A 173 18.40 7.75 -14.85
C ARG A 173 17.38 7.21 -15.85
N ASN A 174 17.75 6.16 -16.59
CA ASN A 174 16.84 5.53 -17.55
C ASN A 174 15.58 4.97 -16.88
N ALA A 175 15.74 4.28 -15.74
CA ALA A 175 14.63 3.74 -14.97
C ALA A 175 13.72 4.84 -14.40
N VAL A 176 14.28 5.91 -13.86
CA VAL A 176 13.51 7.07 -13.37
C VAL A 176 12.73 7.73 -14.50
N ASP A 177 13.39 8.01 -15.62
CA ASP A 177 12.75 8.67 -16.77
C ASP A 177 11.62 7.81 -17.36
N GLN A 178 11.76 6.48 -17.33
CA GLN A 178 10.70 5.55 -17.71
C GLN A 178 9.52 5.59 -16.71
N LEU A 179 9.78 5.52 -15.40
CA LEU A 179 8.73 5.61 -14.37
C LEU A 179 7.94 6.92 -14.45
N ILE A 180 8.61 8.03 -14.76
CA ILE A 180 7.96 9.33 -14.93
C ILE A 180 7.09 9.32 -16.18
N ARG A 181 7.58 8.76 -17.27
CA ARG A 181 6.81 8.65 -18.52
C ARG A 181 5.56 7.78 -18.36
N GLU A 182 5.66 6.71 -17.56
CA GLU A 182 4.57 5.80 -17.22
C GLU A 182 3.67 6.34 -16.09
N GLY A 183 4.01 7.49 -15.50
CA GLY A 183 3.20 8.17 -14.50
C GLY A 183 3.29 7.62 -13.07
N TYR A 184 4.19 6.67 -12.81
CA TYR A 184 4.44 6.11 -11.47
C TYR A 184 5.21 7.05 -10.56
N LEU A 185 6.08 7.89 -11.14
CA LEU A 185 6.84 8.91 -10.41
C LEU A 185 6.59 10.28 -11.04
N THR A 186 6.74 11.31 -10.22
CA THR A 186 6.79 12.71 -10.69
C THR A 186 7.98 13.40 -10.01
N ARG A 187 8.71 14.23 -10.76
CA ARG A 187 9.69 15.14 -10.15
C ARG A 187 8.97 16.35 -9.60
N VAL A 188 9.21 16.66 -8.33
CA VAL A 188 8.65 17.83 -7.66
C VAL A 188 9.75 18.55 -6.87
N SER A 189 9.65 19.88 -6.79
CA SER A 189 10.56 20.66 -5.95
C SER A 189 10.07 20.60 -4.50
N GLY A 190 10.95 20.18 -3.60
CA GLY A 190 10.69 20.10 -2.17
C GLY A 190 11.89 20.61 -1.37
N SER A 191 11.97 20.19 -0.11
CA SER A 191 13.14 20.46 0.72
C SER A 191 13.59 19.22 1.47
N VAL A 192 14.81 19.26 2.00
CA VAL A 192 15.36 18.24 2.88
C VAL A 192 15.73 18.90 4.20
N GLU A 193 15.26 18.30 5.29
CA GLU A 193 15.56 18.71 6.66
C GLU A 193 17.03 18.43 7.01
N ALA A 194 17.54 19.05 8.09
CA ALA A 194 18.90 18.81 8.55
C ALA A 194 19.19 17.33 8.89
N SER A 195 18.13 16.57 9.22
CA SER A 195 18.14 15.13 9.47
C SER A 195 18.20 14.28 8.20
N GLY A 196 18.09 14.88 7.01
CA GLY A 196 18.04 14.17 5.73
C GLY A 196 16.64 13.72 5.30
N TYR A 197 15.59 14.00 6.09
CA TYR A 197 14.23 13.64 5.70
C TYR A 197 13.67 14.63 4.67
N PRO A 198 13.05 14.13 3.57
CA PRO A 198 12.40 14.99 2.61
C PRO A 198 11.12 15.60 3.20
N ALA A 199 10.85 16.84 2.83
CA ALA A 199 9.64 17.57 3.12
C ALA A 199 9.00 18.04 1.81
N TYR A 200 7.70 17.80 1.69
CA TYR A 200 6.89 18.26 0.57
C TYR A 200 5.53 18.75 1.11
N PRO A 201 5.09 19.96 0.72
CA PRO A 201 5.80 20.96 -0.09
C PRO A 201 7.10 21.48 0.55
N ALA A 202 7.91 22.21 -0.22
CA ALA A 202 9.17 22.79 0.27
C ALA A 202 8.92 23.74 1.46
N VAL A 203 9.73 23.60 2.51
CA VAL A 203 9.62 24.41 3.74
C VAL A 203 10.69 25.51 3.75
N THR A 204 10.27 26.74 4.05
CA THR A 204 11.18 27.89 4.16
C THR A 204 12.29 27.63 5.19
N GLY A 205 13.53 27.93 4.81
CA GLY A 205 14.71 27.74 5.67
C GLY A 205 15.32 26.34 5.62
N GLN A 206 14.68 25.37 4.97
CA GLN A 206 15.27 24.07 4.69
C GLN A 206 16.03 24.06 3.34
N LYS A 207 16.91 23.07 3.15
CA LYS A 207 17.68 22.93 1.91
C LYS A 207 16.74 22.50 0.77
N ALA A 208 16.61 23.30 -0.28
CA ALA A 208 15.84 22.92 -1.47
C ALA A 208 16.41 21.65 -2.12
N ALA A 209 15.52 20.78 -2.59
CA ALA A 209 15.88 19.53 -3.27
C ALA A 209 14.83 19.13 -4.30
N GLU A 210 15.28 18.47 -5.36
CA GLU A 210 14.39 17.75 -6.28
C GLU A 210 14.02 16.40 -5.67
N LEU A 211 12.72 16.15 -5.56
CA LEU A 211 12.15 14.95 -4.98
C LEU A 211 11.50 14.10 -6.09
N LEU A 212 11.70 12.79 -6.00
CA LEU A 212 10.88 11.80 -6.69
C LEU A 212 9.67 11.48 -5.84
N PHE A 213 8.50 11.85 -6.35
CA PHE A 213 7.20 11.65 -5.71
C PHE A 213 6.47 10.46 -6.34
N TYR A 214 6.18 9.46 -5.54
CA TYR A 214 5.31 8.33 -5.84
C TYR A 214 3.91 8.63 -5.28
N ALA A 215 2.89 8.38 -6.08
CA ALA A 215 1.50 8.35 -5.64
C ALA A 215 0.90 6.98 -6.00
N PRO A 216 0.24 6.29 -5.06
CA PRO A 216 -0.38 5.00 -5.36
C PRO A 216 -1.48 5.15 -6.41
N LEU A 217 -1.55 4.18 -7.33
CA LEU A 217 -2.68 4.07 -8.24
C LEU A 217 -3.82 3.36 -7.51
N VAL A 218 -4.90 4.08 -7.23
CA VAL A 218 -6.10 3.55 -6.58
C VAL A 218 -7.23 3.51 -7.59
N GLU A 219 -7.77 2.32 -7.82
CA GLU A 219 -8.89 2.04 -8.72
C GLU A 219 -9.99 1.29 -7.96
N PRO A 220 -11.25 1.32 -8.39
CA PRO A 220 -12.24 0.36 -7.91
C PRO A 220 -11.74 -1.06 -8.16
N ALA A 221 -11.87 -1.95 -7.17
CA ALA A 221 -11.61 -3.36 -7.40
C ALA A 221 -12.74 -3.98 -8.24
N PRO A 222 -12.46 -5.04 -9.03
CA PRO A 222 -13.51 -5.82 -9.68
C PRO A 222 -14.53 -6.32 -8.66
N ASP A 223 -15.80 -6.44 -9.07
CA ASP A 223 -16.82 -7.01 -8.21
C ASP A 223 -16.41 -8.45 -7.82
N PRO A 224 -16.33 -8.78 -6.53
CA PRO A 224 -16.02 -10.13 -6.09
C PRO A 224 -16.99 -11.21 -6.62
N GLY A 225 -18.19 -10.83 -7.06
CA GLY A 225 -19.17 -11.72 -7.72
C GLY A 225 -18.91 -12.06 -9.18
N ASP A 226 -18.05 -11.30 -9.88
CA ASP A 226 -17.69 -11.52 -11.29
C ASP A 226 -16.49 -12.48 -11.47
N ALA A 227 -16.03 -13.10 -10.38
CA ALA A 227 -14.83 -13.93 -10.31
C ALA A 227 -14.99 -15.37 -10.83
N ASP A 228 -15.95 -15.63 -11.73
CA ASP A 228 -16.01 -16.86 -12.54
C ASP A 228 -14.97 -16.86 -13.69
N LEU A 229 -14.10 -15.85 -13.76
CA LEU A 229 -12.96 -15.82 -14.67
C LEU A 229 -11.66 -16.19 -13.94
N ASP A 230 -11.35 -17.48 -14.06
CA ASP A 230 -10.05 -18.16 -13.95
C ASP A 230 -9.26 -18.05 -12.62
N PRO A 231 -9.23 -19.12 -11.79
CA PRO A 231 -8.41 -19.19 -10.58
C PRO A 231 -6.89 -19.19 -10.83
N ASP A 232 -6.41 -19.30 -12.08
CA ASP A 232 -4.99 -19.17 -12.43
C ASP A 232 -4.51 -17.70 -12.59
N ALA A 233 -5.42 -16.71 -12.58
CA ALA A 233 -5.04 -15.29 -12.67
C ALA A 233 -4.29 -14.76 -11.43
N ALA A 234 -4.30 -15.51 -10.31
CA ALA A 234 -3.61 -15.14 -9.07
C ALA A 234 -2.12 -15.53 -9.06
N ALA A 235 -1.64 -16.30 -10.03
CA ALA A 235 -0.23 -16.67 -10.14
C ALA A 235 0.17 -16.76 -11.61
N SER A 236 0.86 -15.72 -12.08
CA SER A 236 1.46 -15.62 -13.42
C SER A 236 0.53 -15.21 -14.57
N ASP A 237 0.21 -13.91 -14.66
CA ASP A 237 0.14 -13.30 -15.99
C ASP A 237 0.78 -11.90 -16.01
N ARG A 238 2.06 -11.86 -16.39
CA ARG A 238 2.77 -10.64 -16.78
C ARG A 238 2.48 -10.31 -18.25
N GLY A 239 1.22 -10.48 -18.67
CA GLY A 239 0.72 -10.10 -19.98
C GLY A 239 0.78 -8.58 -20.20
N GLU A 240 0.73 -8.17 -21.45
CA GLU A 240 0.80 -6.77 -21.88
C GLU A 240 -0.42 -5.98 -21.36
N HIS A 241 -0.21 -5.11 -20.37
CA HIS A 241 -1.28 -4.40 -19.67
C HIS A 241 -1.52 -3.03 -20.32
N TRP A 242 -2.61 -2.90 -21.09
CA TRP A 242 -3.14 -1.59 -21.46
C TRP A 242 -3.86 -0.96 -20.27
N VAL A 243 -3.40 0.21 -19.82
CA VAL A 243 -4.05 0.99 -18.78
C VAL A 243 -4.99 1.99 -19.45
N ASN A 244 -6.28 1.91 -19.12
CA ASN A 244 -7.30 2.88 -19.56
C ASN A 244 -6.96 4.30 -19.09
N GLY A 245 -7.53 5.32 -19.74
CA GLY A 245 -7.38 6.69 -19.23
C GLY A 245 -8.09 6.83 -17.89
N PHE A 246 -7.48 7.47 -16.90
CA PHE A 246 -8.09 7.62 -15.57
C PHE A 246 -7.77 8.97 -14.94
N VAL A 247 -8.60 9.35 -13.97
CA VAL A 247 -8.42 10.55 -13.15
C VAL A 247 -7.61 10.16 -11.91
N ARG A 248 -6.48 10.82 -11.68
CA ARG A 248 -5.64 10.62 -10.49
C ARG A 248 -5.69 11.83 -9.59
N LYS A 249 -5.65 11.63 -8.28
CA LYS A 249 -5.47 12.74 -7.34
C LYS A 249 -4.07 13.33 -7.50
N LEU A 250 -4.00 14.65 -7.57
CA LEU A 250 -2.76 15.41 -7.48
C LEU A 250 -2.40 15.65 -6.01
N PRO A 251 -1.11 15.84 -5.71
CA PRO A 251 -0.68 16.23 -4.39
C PRO A 251 -1.36 17.54 -3.92
N PRO A 252 -1.53 17.77 -2.61
CA PRO A 252 -2.05 19.03 -2.08
C PRO A 252 -1.26 20.24 -2.62
N GLY A 253 -1.97 21.23 -3.16
CA GLY A 253 -1.39 22.45 -3.76
C GLY A 253 -0.87 22.30 -5.20
N ALA A 254 -0.93 21.11 -5.79
CA ALA A 254 -0.60 20.91 -7.21
C ALA A 254 -1.85 21.07 -8.09
N HIS A 255 -1.66 21.64 -9.28
CA HIS A 255 -2.73 21.84 -10.27
C HIS A 255 -2.43 21.06 -11.56
N PRO A 256 -3.47 20.54 -12.23
CA PRO A 256 -3.30 19.86 -13.50
C PRO A 256 -2.82 20.87 -14.56
N SER A 257 -1.91 20.44 -15.43
CA SER A 257 -1.51 21.28 -16.57
C SER A 257 -2.69 21.49 -17.54
N GLU A 258 -2.71 22.60 -18.28
CA GLU A 258 -3.73 22.87 -19.32
C GLU A 258 -3.85 21.72 -20.32
N LYS A 259 -2.72 21.09 -20.66
CA LYS A 259 -2.68 19.91 -21.52
C LYS A 259 -3.45 18.72 -20.94
N GLN A 260 -3.39 18.51 -19.62
CA GLN A 260 -4.12 17.44 -18.95
C GLN A 260 -5.61 17.76 -18.79
N LEU A 261 -5.97 19.03 -18.60
CA LEU A 261 -7.36 19.49 -18.65
C LEU A 261 -7.98 19.23 -20.03
N HIS A 262 -7.29 19.57 -21.11
CA HIS A 262 -7.79 19.33 -22.46
C HIS A 262 -7.86 17.84 -22.81
N LEU A 263 -6.93 17.01 -22.30
CA LEU A 263 -7.01 15.56 -22.46
C LEU A 263 -8.20 14.96 -21.69
N HIS A 264 -8.54 15.51 -20.53
CA HIS A 264 -9.73 15.12 -19.77
C HIS A 264 -11.01 15.45 -20.52
N GLU A 265 -11.16 16.69 -21.01
CA GLU A 265 -12.32 17.13 -21.81
C GLU A 265 -12.56 16.19 -22.99
N ARG A 266 -11.51 15.89 -23.77
CA ARG A 266 -11.61 14.95 -24.89
C ARG A 266 -11.97 13.53 -24.46
N ALA A 267 -11.51 13.08 -23.29
CA ALA A 267 -11.83 11.75 -22.76
C ALA A 267 -13.30 11.66 -22.34
N VAL A 268 -13.85 12.72 -21.73
CA VAL A 268 -15.29 12.85 -21.41
C VAL A 268 -16.13 12.87 -22.69
N GLU A 269 -15.74 13.65 -23.70
CA GLU A 269 -16.44 13.69 -25.01
C GLU A 269 -16.49 12.34 -25.72
N SER A 270 -15.46 11.50 -25.49
CA SER A 270 -15.35 10.17 -26.08
C SER A 270 -15.93 9.03 -25.22
N GLU A 271 -16.65 9.36 -24.13
CA GLU A 271 -17.23 8.41 -23.18
C GLU A 271 -16.22 7.42 -22.56
N GLN A 272 -14.94 7.81 -22.47
CA GLN A 272 -13.87 6.95 -21.92
C GLN A 272 -13.74 7.04 -20.39
N ILE A 273 -14.32 8.07 -19.78
CA ILE A 273 -14.36 8.32 -18.34
C ILE A 273 -15.72 8.92 -17.93
N GLY A 274 -15.99 8.98 -16.63
CA GLY A 274 -17.25 9.54 -16.09
C GLY A 274 -17.54 10.98 -16.54
N THR A 275 -18.82 11.33 -16.59
CA THR A 275 -19.31 12.64 -17.02
C THR A 275 -19.13 13.70 -15.93
N GLY A 276 -18.37 14.75 -16.22
CA GLY A 276 -18.19 15.90 -15.32
C GLY A 276 -16.87 16.64 -15.55
N PRO A 277 -16.69 17.85 -14.99
CA PRO A 277 -15.41 18.53 -14.99
C PRO A 277 -14.42 17.86 -14.01
N LEU A 278 -13.13 17.95 -14.31
CA LEU A 278 -12.06 17.40 -13.45
C LEU A 278 -12.04 18.12 -12.08
N GLU A 279 -12.13 17.37 -10.99
CA GLU A 279 -12.15 17.96 -9.64
C GLU A 279 -10.85 18.73 -9.29
N PRO A 280 -10.93 19.80 -8.48
CA PRO A 280 -9.74 20.50 -8.00
C PRO A 280 -8.78 19.56 -7.26
N GLY A 281 -7.51 19.61 -7.62
CA GLY A 281 -6.50 18.71 -7.04
C GLY A 281 -6.53 17.30 -7.63
N TYR A 282 -7.10 17.11 -8.82
CA TYR A 282 -6.96 15.90 -9.63
C TYR A 282 -6.32 16.21 -10.98
N THR A 283 -5.85 15.18 -11.70
CA THR A 283 -5.34 15.28 -13.08
C THR A 283 -5.68 14.05 -13.89
N PHE A 284 -5.73 14.20 -15.21
CA PHE A 284 -6.03 13.11 -16.12
C PHE A 284 -4.76 12.47 -16.68
N VAL A 285 -4.69 11.14 -16.56
CA VAL A 285 -3.65 10.31 -17.15
C VAL A 285 -4.24 9.62 -18.37
N LYS A 286 -3.65 9.90 -19.55
CA LYS A 286 -4.09 9.26 -20.79
C LYS A 286 -3.84 7.76 -20.76
N ARG A 287 -4.62 7.05 -21.56
CA ARG A 287 -4.44 5.64 -21.87
C ARG A 287 -2.98 5.35 -22.25
N HIS A 288 -2.34 4.39 -21.60
CA HIS A 288 -0.94 4.06 -21.86
C HIS A 288 -0.66 2.55 -21.70
N HIS A 289 0.40 2.10 -22.36
CA HIS A 289 0.87 0.72 -22.29
C HIS A 289 1.80 0.54 -21.09
N ARG A 290 1.61 -0.53 -20.31
CA ARG A 290 2.55 -0.95 -19.26
C ARG A 290 3.22 -2.26 -19.67
N ASN A 291 4.54 -2.20 -19.85
CA ASN A 291 5.36 -3.40 -19.86
C ASN A 291 5.72 -3.77 -18.42
N GLY A 292 5.50 -5.02 -18.03
CA GLY A 292 5.96 -5.58 -16.75
C GLY A 292 7.47 -5.52 -16.60
#